data_AF-A0A383CE71-F1
#
_entry.id   AF-A0A383CE71-F1
#
_cell.length_a   1.000
_cell.length_b   1.000
_cell.length_c   1.000
_cell.angle_alpha   90.00
_cell.angle_beta   90.00
_cell.angle_gamma   90.00
#
_symmetry.space_group_name_H-M   'P 1'
#
loop_
_entity.id
_entity.type
_entity.pdbx_description
1 polymer ?
#
loop_
_entity_poly.entity_id
_entity_poly.type
_entity_poly.pdbx_seq_one_letter_code
_entity_poly.pdbx_strand_id
1 'polypeptide(L)' 'MDKFLFINIIFSAFNIFIIVYAYSLDFFPKKWRKKVNQDSLVGFALIFSTMITMFAWIIYFYLKYLNL' A
#
# COMPACT_ATOMS: atom_id res chain seq x y z
N MET A 1 -0.08 -17.34 -14.02
CA MET A 1 -0.81 -16.76 -12.86
C MET A 1 0.00 -16.67 -11.57
N ASP A 2 0.85 -17.65 -11.24
CA ASP A 2 1.54 -17.68 -9.93
C ASP A 2 2.50 -16.51 -9.69
N LYS A 3 3.27 -16.10 -10.70
CA LYS A 3 4.15 -14.91 -10.60
C LYS A 3 3.35 -13.63 -10.34
N PHE A 4 2.20 -13.47 -10.99
CA PHE A 4 1.34 -12.29 -10.81
C PHE A 4 0.62 -12.32 -9.45
N LEU A 5 0.18 -13.49 -8.99
CA LEU A 5 -0.32 -13.70 -7.63
C LEU A 5 0.73 -13.31 -6.59
N PHE A 6 1.98 -13.75 -6.77
CA PHE A 6 3.08 -13.41 -5.87
C PHE A 6 3.33 -11.89 -5.80
N ILE A 7 3.31 -11.20 -6.94
CA ILE A 7 3.43 -9.74 -7.00
C ILE A 7 2.28 -9.06 -6.23
N ASN A 8 1.03 -9.54 -6.37
CA ASN A 8 -0.11 -9.00 -5.63
C ASN A 8 0.01 -9.20 -4.11
N ILE A 9 0.54 -10.34 -3.68
CA ILE A 9 0.81 -10.61 -2.27
C ILE A 9 1.86 -9.63 -1.74
N ILE A 10 2.93 -9.36 -2.50
CA ILE A 10 3.94 -8.36 -2.12
C ILE A 10 3.32 -6.97 -1.96
N PHE A 11 2.52 -6.51 -2.93
CA PHE A 11 1.85 -5.21 -2.82
C PHE A 11 0.87 -5.15 -1.65
N SER A 12 0.17 -6.24 -1.36
CA SER A 12 -0.73 -6.32 -0.21
C SER A 12 0.02 -6.22 1.11
N ALA A 13 1.14 -6.94 1.25
CA ALA A 13 1.98 -6.88 2.44
C ALA A 13 2.57 -5.47 2.64
N PHE A 14 2.99 -4.82 1.54
CA PHE A 14 3.49 -3.45 1.59
C PHE A 14 2.39 -2.45 1.98
N ASN A 15 1.16 -2.62 1.48
CA ASN A 15 0.04 -1.77 1.87
C ASN A 15 -0.30 -1.92 3.36
N ILE A 16 -0.31 -3.16 3.89
CA ILE A 16 -0.49 -3.42 5.33
C ILE A 16 0.62 -2.73 6.13
N PHE A 17 1.88 -2.83 5.68
CA PHE A 17 3.00 -2.15 6.32
C PHE A 17 2.79 -0.62 6.38
N ILE A 18 2.35 0.01 5.27
CA ILE A 18 2.07 1.46 5.26
C ILE A 18 0.91 1.82 6.19
N ILE A 19 -0.14 1.00 6.26
CA ILE A 19 -1.26 1.21 7.20
C ILE A 19 -0.76 1.19 8.64
N VAL A 20 0.01 0.17 9.02
CA VAL A 20 0.59 0.07 10.37
C VAL A 20 1.53 1.25 10.64
N TYR A 21 2.32 1.65 9.65
CA TYR A 21 3.19 2.82 9.77
C TYR A 21 2.39 4.12 9.98
N ALA A 22 1.28 4.30 9.27
CA ALA A 22 0.38 5.44 9.45
C ALA A 22 -0.21 5.50 10.86
N TYR A 23 -0.58 4.35 11.45
CA TYR A 23 -0.99 4.30 12.87
C TYR A 23 0.17 4.62 13.83
N SER A 24 1.39 4.17 13.49
CA SER A 24 2.58 4.43 14.30
C SER A 24 3.06 5.88 14.26
N LEU A 25 2.51 6.70 13.35
CA LEU A 25 2.90 8.09 13.15
C LEU A 25 2.75 8.92 14.44
N ASP A 26 1.77 8.58 15.28
CA ASP A 26 1.51 9.25 16.57
C ASP A 26 2.55 8.98 17.65
N PHE A 27 3.43 8.01 17.45
CA PHE A 27 4.58 7.80 18.33
C PHE A 27 5.74 8.78 18.05
N PHE A 28 5.74 9.47 16.90
CA PHE A 28 6.79 10.42 16.56
C PHE A 28 6.49 11.84 17.06
N PRO A 29 7.48 12.58 17.61
CA PRO A 29 7.26 13.94 18.06
C PRO A 29 6.82 14.85 16.92
N LYS A 30 5.83 15.72 17.16
CA LYS A 30 5.28 16.65 16.14
C LYS A 30 6.33 17.50 15.43
N LYS A 31 7.42 17.89 16.13
CA LYS A 31 8.54 18.65 15.55
C LYS A 31 9.26 17.86 14.44
N TRP A 32 9.41 16.55 14.61
CA TRP A 32 10.03 15.68 13.60
C TRP A 32 9.12 15.49 12.39
N ARG A 33 7.84 15.21 12.63
CA ARG A 33 6.86 15.02 11.55
C ARG A 33 6.73 16.25 10.64
N LYS A 34 6.71 17.44 11.24
CA LYS A 34 6.63 18.71 10.50
C LYS A 34 7.92 19.04 9.73
N LYS A 35 9.09 18.64 10.22
CA LYS A 35 10.38 18.95 9.57
C LYS A 35 10.49 18.33 8.17
N VAL A 36 9.87 17.17 7.96
CA VAL A 36 9.93 16.42 6.70
C VAL A 36 8.57 16.24 6.03
N ASN A 37 7.54 16.97 6.47
CA ASN A 37 6.15 16.82 6.01
C ASN A 37 5.67 15.35 6.01
N GLN A 38 6.04 14.62 7.07
CA GLN A 38 5.83 13.18 7.20
C GLN A 38 4.34 12.81 7.10
N ASP A 39 3.46 13.60 7.71
CA ASP A 39 2.01 13.37 7.69
C ASP A 39 1.47 13.33 6.25
N SER A 40 1.89 14.28 5.39
CA SER A 40 1.50 14.32 3.98
C SER A 40 2.13 13.18 3.18
N LEU A 41 3.42 12.90 3.38
CA LEU A 41 4.11 11.81 2.68
C LEU A 41 3.48 10.45 2.98
N VAL A 42 3.14 10.19 4.24
CA VAL A 42 2.48 8.95 4.65
C VAL A 42 1.05 8.88 4.11
N GLY A 43 0.31 9.99 4.15
CA GLY A 43 -1.02 10.08 3.53
C GLY A 43 -0.99 9.74 2.03
N PHE A 44 -0.04 10.31 1.28
CA PHE A 44 0.14 9.99 -0.13
C PHE A 44 0.54 8.53 -0.34
N ALA A 45 1.53 8.03 0.42
CA ALA A 45 1.96 6.64 0.32
C ALA A 45 0.80 5.67 0.58
N LEU A 46 -0.04 5.96 1.58
CA LEU A 46 -1.21 5.15 1.92
C LEU A 46 -2.24 5.13 0.77
N ILE A 47 -2.59 6.30 0.23
CA ILE A 47 -3.58 6.43 -0.86
C ILE A 47 -3.08 5.68 -2.11
N PHE A 48 -1.85 5.96 -2.55
CA PHE A 48 -1.32 5.35 -3.77
C PHE A 48 -1.07 3.85 -3.60
N SER A 49 -0.57 3.40 -2.45
CA SER A 49 -0.35 1.97 -2.19
C SER A 49 -1.67 1.20 -2.13
N THR A 50 -2.70 1.76 -1.49
CA THR A 50 -4.03 1.14 -1.44
C THR A 50 -4.64 1.05 -2.85
N MET A 51 -4.53 2.13 -3.63
CA MET A 51 -5.02 2.17 -5.00
C MET A 51 -4.33 1.14 -5.90
N ILE A 52 -3.00 1.05 -5.86
CA ILE A 52 -2.22 0.07 -6.62
C ILE A 52 -2.64 -1.35 -6.23
N THR A 53 -2.74 -1.63 -4.92
CA THR A 53 -3.13 -2.95 -4.42
C THR A 53 -4.52 -3.33 -4.93
N MET A 54 -5.48 -2.42 -4.88
CA MET A 54 -6.84 -2.64 -5.40
C MET A 54 -6.83 -2.97 -6.89
N PHE A 55 -6.18 -2.15 -7.71
CA PHE A 55 -6.12 -2.40 -9.16
C PHE A 55 -5.40 -3.70 -9.50
N ALA A 56 -4.31 -4.03 -8.80
CA ALA A 56 -3.55 -5.24 -9.05
C ALA A 56 -4.38 -6.51 -8.77
N TRP A 57 -5.20 -6.51 -7.71
CA TRP A 57 -6.15 -7.59 -7.43
C TRP A 57 -7.30 -7.67 -8.43
N ILE A 58 -7.88 -6.53 -8.84
CA ILE A 58 -8.94 -6.51 -9.87
C ILE A 58 -8.42 -7.13 -11.17
N ILE A 59 -7.23 -6.74 -11.62
CA ILE A 59 -6.61 -7.30 -12.83
C ILE A 59 -6.38 -8.80 -12.66
N TYR A 60 -5.91 -9.26 -11.48
CA TYR A 60 -5.69 -10.69 -11.24
C TYR A 60 -6.96 -11.50 -11.28
N PHE A 61 -8.03 -11.04 -10.64
CA PHE A 61 -9.31 -11.73 -10.68
C PHE A 61 -9.92 -11.73 -12.07
N TYR A 62 -9.77 -10.64 -12.83
CA TYR A 62 -10.20 -10.57 -14.22
C TYR A 62 -9.46 -11.58 -15.11
N LEU A 63 -8.13 -11.64 -15.03
CA LEU A 63 -7.32 -12.61 -15.78
C LEU A 63 -7.66 -14.05 -15.38
N LYS A 64 -7.80 -14.31 -14.06
CA LYS A 64 -8.18 -15.63 -13.54
C LYS A 64 -9.56 -16.05 -14.04
N TYR A 65 -10.53 -15.14 -14.06
CA TYR A 65 -11.88 -15.41 -14.56
C TYR A 65 -11.87 -15.77 -16.04
N LEU A 66 -11.03 -15.12 -16.83
CA LEU A 66 -10.88 -15.40 -18.26
C LEU A 66 -10.00 -16.61 -18.58
N ASN A 67 -9.45 -17.31 -17.57
CA ASN A 67 -8.44 -18.37 -17.73
C ASN A 67 -7.21 -17.93 -18.58
N LEU A 68 -6.86 -16.65 -18.48
CA LEU A 68 -5.66 -16.06 -19.09
C LEU A 68 -4.46 -16.11 -18.13
#